data_AF-A0A317WHH5-F1
#
_entry.id   AF-A0A317WHH5-F1
#
_cell.length_a   1.000
_cell.length_b   1.000
_cell.length_c   1.000
_cell.angle_alpha   90.00
_cell.angle_beta   90.00
_cell.angle_gamma   90.00
#
_symmetry.space_group_name_H-M   'P 1'
#
loop_
_entity.id
_entity.type
_entity.pdbx_description
1 polymer ?
#
loop_
_entity_poly.entity_id
_entity_poly.type
_entity_poly.pdbx_seq_one_letter_code
_entity_poly.pdbx_strand_id
1 'polypeptide(L)'
;MILVLECSLLKLSLYEGGEVTTLEAAVTIKNPKIWWPATWGKQDMYTVSANFTLNDGTLSDTAECSFGIRSVTATFTDHGDEKDVSFNVNGYPFHVRGAGYSPDIFLRFDINRVRTLLQAVLDMGLNTIRLEGKLEHPQFYDLADRMGIMVLAGWECCDKWEAWEVYPPFLYPNP
;
A
#
# COMPACT_ATOMS: atom_id res chain seq x y z
N MET A 1 18.71 -9.29 -16.79
CA MET A 1 18.55 -9.72 -15.40
C MET A 1 17.85 -8.59 -14.68
N ILE A 2 16.77 -8.85 -13.94
CA ILE A 2 16.01 -7.81 -13.24
C ILE A 2 15.89 -8.21 -11.77
N LEU A 3 16.20 -7.27 -10.88
CA LEU A 3 16.03 -7.41 -9.44
C LEU A 3 14.74 -6.72 -8.99
N VAL A 4 13.88 -7.44 -8.26
CA VAL A 4 12.66 -6.88 -7.67
C VAL A 4 12.67 -7.10 -6.15
N LEU A 5 12.41 -6.04 -5.37
CA LEU A 5 12.40 -6.08 -3.92
C LEU A 5 10.99 -5.79 -3.37
N GLU A 6 10.43 -6.73 -2.63
CA GLU A 6 9.16 -6.57 -1.92
C GLU A 6 9.40 -6.23 -0.45
N CYS A 7 9.18 -4.96 -0.09
CA CYS A 7 9.54 -4.42 1.22
C CYS A 7 8.77 -5.03 2.40
N SER A 8 7.50 -5.40 2.20
CA SER A 8 6.64 -5.94 3.26
C SER A 8 7.07 -7.34 3.72
N LEU A 9 7.79 -8.08 2.88
CA LEU A 9 8.22 -9.45 3.13
C LEU A 9 9.74 -9.64 3.06
N LEU A 10 10.51 -8.57 2.76
CA LEU A 10 11.94 -8.62 2.48
C LEU A 10 12.30 -9.74 1.48
N LYS A 11 11.50 -9.86 0.42
CA LYS A 11 11.72 -10.81 -0.67
C LYS A 11 12.43 -10.15 -1.82
N LEU A 12 13.44 -10.84 -2.34
CA LEU A 12 14.22 -10.41 -3.49
C LEU A 12 14.04 -11.43 -4.62
N SER A 13 13.48 -11.00 -5.74
CA SER A 13 13.25 -11.85 -6.90
C SER A 13 14.22 -11.50 -8.02
N LEU A 14 14.95 -12.50 -8.48
CA LEU A 14 15.87 -12.42 -9.60
C LEU A 14 15.23 -13.04 -10.84
N TYR A 15 15.15 -12.25 -11.92
CA TYR A 15 14.63 -12.71 -13.21
C TYR A 15 15.77 -12.89 -14.21
N GLU A 16 16.00 -14.12 -14.66
CA GLU A 16 17.03 -14.47 -15.65
C GLU A 16 16.48 -15.49 -16.65
N GLY A 17 16.50 -15.17 -17.95
CA GLY A 17 16.11 -16.12 -19.00
C GLY A 17 14.67 -16.66 -18.95
N GLY A 18 13.79 -16.06 -18.15
CA GLY A 18 12.43 -16.56 -17.88
C GLY A 18 12.29 -17.37 -16.60
N GLU A 19 13.39 -17.68 -15.91
CA GLU A 19 13.40 -18.27 -14.58
C GLU A 19 13.39 -17.19 -13.49
N VAL A 20 12.75 -17.51 -12.36
CA VAL A 20 12.64 -16.63 -11.20
C VAL A 20 13.22 -17.35 -9.98
N THR A 21 14.25 -16.77 -9.37
CA THR A 21 14.77 -17.20 -8.07
C THR A 21 14.40 -16.17 -7.01
N THR A 22 13.73 -16.60 -5.94
CA THR A 22 13.37 -15.72 -4.82
C THR A 22 14.24 -16.02 -3.61
N LEU A 23 14.83 -14.98 -3.02
CA LEU A 23 15.55 -15.03 -1.76
C LEU A 23 14.73 -14.33 -0.68
N GLU A 24 14.67 -14.94 0.50
CA GLU A 24 13.99 -14.37 1.67
C GLU A 24 15.04 -14.09 2.76
N ALA A 25 14.94 -12.90 3.37
CA ALA A 25 15.80 -12.51 4.47
C ALA A 25 14.97 -12.14 5.70
N ALA A 26 15.42 -12.58 6.88
CA ALA A 26 14.80 -12.21 8.15
C ALA A 26 15.75 -11.31 8.95
N VAL A 27 15.26 -10.13 9.36
CA VAL A 27 16.02 -9.17 10.17
C VAL A 27 15.20 -8.75 11.37
N THR A 28 15.82 -8.74 12.56
CA THR A 28 15.19 -8.22 13.78
C THR A 28 15.63 -6.78 14.03
N ILE A 29 14.68 -5.85 14.05
CA ILE A 29 14.91 -4.45 14.40
C ILE A 29 14.62 -4.26 15.88
N LYS A 30 15.65 -3.94 16.68
CA LYS A 30 15.49 -3.64 18.11
C LYS A 30 14.94 -2.22 18.27
N ASN A 31 13.92 -2.06 19.12
CA ASN A 31 13.27 -0.78 19.41
C ASN A 31 12.86 -0.02 18.12
N PRO A 32 11.99 -0.62 17.27
CA PRO A 32 11.59 -0.01 16.01
C PRO A 32 10.85 1.31 16.27
N LYS A 33 11.12 2.30 15.42
CA LYS A 33 10.30 3.51 15.35
C LYS A 33 9.02 3.16 14.59
N ILE A 34 7.90 3.21 15.29
CA ILE A 34 6.61 2.82 14.76
C ILE A 34 6.02 3.97 13.94
N TRP A 35 5.49 3.64 12.77
CA TRP A 35 4.74 4.57 11.94
C TRP A 35 3.34 4.77 12.52
N TRP A 36 2.87 6.03 12.55
CA TRP A 36 1.56 6.41 13.04
C TRP A 36 0.80 7.30 12.04
N PRO A 37 -0.55 7.26 12.04
CA PRO A 37 -1.36 8.25 11.32
C PRO A 37 -1.05 9.70 11.77
N ALA A 38 -1.34 10.67 10.89
CA ALA A 38 -0.91 12.08 11.01
C ALA A 38 -1.16 12.72 12.40
N THR A 39 -2.30 12.41 13.02
CA THR A 39 -2.71 13.00 14.31
C THR A 39 -2.30 12.18 15.53
N TRP A 40 -1.73 10.98 15.33
CA TRP A 40 -1.43 10.03 16.40
C TRP A 40 0.07 9.98 16.74
N GLY A 41 0.94 10.37 15.81
CA GLY A 41 2.38 10.32 16.03
C GLY A 41 3.19 10.62 14.79
N LYS A 42 4.42 10.10 14.76
CA LYS A 42 5.35 10.27 13.64
C LYS A 42 5.14 9.22 12.57
N GLN A 43 5.37 9.61 11.32
CA GLN A 43 5.35 8.76 10.14
C GLN A 43 6.77 8.21 9.87
N ASP A 44 7.37 7.54 10.85
CA ASP A 44 8.74 7.00 10.69
C ASP A 44 8.77 5.94 9.58
N MET A 45 9.68 6.13 8.61
CA MET A 45 9.89 5.25 7.46
C MET A 45 11.33 4.74 7.44
N TYR A 46 11.50 3.51 7.00
CA TYR A 46 12.77 2.83 6.77
C TYR A 46 12.99 2.64 5.28
N THR A 47 14.24 2.42 4.88
CA THR A 47 14.61 2.08 3.51
C THR A 47 15.44 0.80 3.53
N VAL A 48 15.14 -0.11 2.62
CA VAL A 48 15.96 -1.29 2.32
C VAL A 48 16.56 -1.09 0.94
N SER A 49 17.86 -1.35 0.83
CA SER A 49 18.59 -1.39 -0.44
C SER A 49 19.17 -2.79 -0.61
N ALA A 50 18.99 -3.37 -1.78
CA ALA A 50 19.56 -4.64 -2.18
C ALA A 50 20.44 -4.43 -3.41
N ASN A 51 21.72 -4.81 -3.29
CA ASN A 51 22.68 -4.69 -4.37
C ASN A 51 23.02 -6.10 -4.88
N PHE A 52 22.92 -6.30 -6.18
CA PHE A 52 23.28 -7.56 -6.82
C PHE A 52 24.64 -7.43 -7.50
N THR A 53 25.63 -8.17 -7.02
CA THR A 53 27.01 -8.15 -7.54
C THR A 53 27.34 -9.47 -8.19
N LEU A 54 27.99 -9.41 -9.36
CA LEU A 54 28.54 -10.58 -10.04
C LEU A 54 29.74 -11.14 -9.28
N ASN A 55 30.17 -12.35 -9.65
CA ASN A 55 31.29 -13.04 -9.02
C ASN A 55 32.63 -12.29 -9.13
N ASP A 56 32.79 -11.42 -10.14
CA ASP A 56 33.96 -10.56 -10.32
C ASP A 56 33.89 -9.26 -9.47
N GLY A 57 32.84 -9.11 -8.66
CA GLY A 57 32.58 -7.93 -7.82
C GLY A 57 31.88 -6.79 -8.54
N THR A 58 31.57 -6.91 -9.84
CA THR A 58 30.86 -5.87 -10.59
C THR A 58 29.42 -5.75 -10.10
N LEU A 59 28.99 -4.54 -9.76
CA LEU A 59 27.57 -4.25 -9.46
C LEU A 59 26.75 -4.38 -10.75
N SER A 60 25.80 -5.30 -10.75
CA SER A 60 24.92 -5.59 -11.89
C SER A 60 23.59 -4.86 -11.75
N ASP A 61 22.97 -4.89 -10.57
CA ASP A 61 21.67 -4.26 -10.33
C ASP A 61 21.51 -3.77 -8.88
N THR A 62 20.56 -2.85 -8.67
CA THR A 62 20.20 -2.33 -7.34
C THR A 62 18.70 -2.11 -7.27
N ALA A 63 18.10 -2.55 -6.16
CA ALA A 63 16.70 -2.31 -5.86
C ALA A 63 16.56 -1.65 -4.49
N GLU A 64 15.76 -0.60 -4.41
CA GLU A 64 15.45 0.10 -3.17
C GLU A 64 13.94 0.14 -2.94
N CYS A 65 13.53 0.05 -1.68
CA CYS A 65 12.14 0.25 -1.26
C CYS A 65 12.09 0.93 0.10
N SER A 66 11.03 1.72 0.33
CA SER A 66 10.75 2.30 1.64
C SER A 66 9.55 1.61 2.28
N PHE A 67 9.55 1.52 3.62
CA PHE A 67 8.45 0.91 4.38
C PHE A 67 8.31 1.52 5.76
N GLY A 68 7.08 1.52 6.29
CA GLY A 68 6.79 1.88 7.68
C GLY A 68 6.51 0.64 8.51
N ILE A 69 6.97 0.61 9.77
CA ILE A 69 6.66 -0.47 10.71
C ILE A 69 5.34 -0.12 11.42
N ARG A 70 4.26 -0.83 11.07
CA ARG A 70 2.91 -0.65 11.63
C ARG A 70 2.12 -1.96 11.57
N SER A 71 1.11 -2.10 12.42
CA SER A 71 0.06 -3.11 12.24
C SER A 71 -1.26 -2.44 11.92
N VAL A 72 -2.01 -3.01 10.97
CA VAL A 72 -3.36 -2.57 10.63
C VAL A 72 -4.22 -3.81 10.55
N THR A 73 -5.33 -3.84 11.27
CA THR A 73 -6.31 -4.92 11.20
C THR A 73 -7.69 -4.36 10.91
N ALA A 74 -8.49 -5.13 10.19
CA ALA A 74 -9.91 -4.89 9.97
C ALA A 74 -10.65 -6.13 10.46
N THR A 75 -11.62 -5.94 11.34
CA THR A 75 -12.42 -7.04 11.92
C THR A 75 -13.89 -6.70 11.82
N PHE A 76 -14.72 -7.70 11.53
CA PHE A 76 -16.16 -7.54 11.65
C PHE A 76 -16.56 -7.50 13.12
N THR A 77 -17.36 -6.51 13.50
CA THR A 77 -17.98 -6.42 14.82
C THR A 77 -19.44 -6.80 14.72
N ASP A 78 -19.88 -7.70 15.60
CA ASP A 78 -21.27 -8.11 15.68
C ASP A 78 -22.08 -7.05 16.45
N HIS A 79 -22.97 -6.35 15.75
CA HIS A 79 -23.92 -5.41 16.33
C HIS A 79 -25.35 -5.87 16.03
N GLY A 80 -25.76 -6.97 16.67
CA GLY A 80 -27.06 -7.59 16.41
C GLY A 80 -27.08 -8.29 15.05
N ASP A 81 -28.02 -7.91 14.17
CA ASP A 81 -28.12 -8.44 12.81
C ASP A 81 -27.17 -7.73 11.82
N GLU A 82 -26.54 -6.63 12.24
CA GLU A 82 -25.63 -5.82 11.41
C GLU A 82 -24.16 -6.17 11.72
N LYS A 83 -23.35 -6.22 10.65
CA LYS A 83 -21.89 -6.40 10.75
C LYS A 83 -21.21 -5.12 10.31
N ASP A 84 -20.52 -4.48 11.25
CA ASP A 84 -19.67 -3.32 10.95
C ASP A 84 -18.23 -3.76 10.76
N VAL A 85 -17.45 -2.98 10.01
CA VAL A 85 -16.00 -3.16 9.91
C VAL A 85 -15.31 -2.19 10.86
N SER A 86 -14.60 -2.74 11.84
CA SER A 86 -13.77 -1.99 12.77
C SER A 86 -12.30 -2.09 12.37
N PHE A 87 -11.65 -0.93 12.20
CA PHE A 87 -10.23 -0.85 11.92
C PHE A 87 -9.44 -0.61 13.21
N ASN A 88 -8.26 -1.21 13.31
CA ASN A 88 -7.28 -0.91 14.35
C ASN A 88 -5.93 -0.61 13.72
N VAL A 89 -5.22 0.38 14.24
CA VAL A 89 -3.84 0.71 13.87
C VAL A 89 -2.96 0.59 15.11
N ASN A 90 -1.91 -0.24 15.02
CA ASN A 90 -0.99 -0.54 16.13
C ASN A 90 -1.71 -1.04 17.39
N GLY A 91 -2.82 -1.76 17.22
CA GLY A 91 -3.65 -2.28 18.31
C GLY A 91 -4.67 -1.31 18.91
N TYR A 92 -4.80 -0.10 18.36
CA TYR A 92 -5.76 0.90 18.83
C TYR A 92 -6.92 1.11 17.84
N PRO A 93 -8.18 1.24 18.30
CA PRO A 93 -9.32 1.49 17.43
C PRO A 93 -9.16 2.75 16.60
N PHE A 94 -9.31 2.61 15.28
CA PHE A 94 -9.14 3.68 14.31
C PHE A 94 -10.47 4.05 13.67
N HIS A 95 -11.01 5.20 14.05
CA HIS A 95 -12.24 5.72 13.45
C HIS A 95 -11.95 6.34 12.09
N VAL A 96 -12.47 5.72 11.03
CA VAL A 96 -12.30 6.16 9.65
C VAL A 96 -13.14 7.41 9.39
N ARG A 97 -12.46 8.52 9.11
CA ARG A 97 -13.06 9.78 8.65
C ARG A 97 -12.40 10.12 7.33
N GLY A 98 -13.08 9.85 6.24
CA GLY A 98 -12.45 9.90 4.92
C GLY A 98 -13.30 10.47 3.82
N ALA A 99 -12.73 10.44 2.62
CA ALA A 99 -13.36 10.86 1.38
C ALA A 99 -13.00 9.87 0.26
N GLY A 100 -13.82 9.83 -0.79
CA GLY A 100 -13.45 9.18 -2.04
C GLY A 100 -12.48 10.07 -2.82
N TYR A 101 -11.40 9.48 -3.33
CA TYR A 101 -10.49 10.15 -4.25
C TYR A 101 -10.79 9.73 -5.67
N SER A 102 -10.61 10.67 -6.60
CA SER A 102 -10.65 10.41 -8.03
C SER A 102 -9.44 11.11 -8.68
N PRO A 103 -8.73 10.44 -9.60
CA PRO A 103 -7.66 11.08 -10.36
C PRO A 103 -8.20 12.17 -11.28
N ASP A 104 -7.31 12.81 -12.03
CA ASP A 104 -7.74 13.58 -13.20
C ASP A 104 -8.60 12.72 -14.15
N ILE A 105 -9.66 13.28 -14.73
CA ILE A 105 -10.56 12.52 -15.61
C ILE A 105 -9.85 11.94 -16.85
N PHE A 106 -8.74 12.56 -17.28
CA PHE A 106 -7.89 12.07 -18.37
C PHE A 106 -6.65 11.32 -17.86
N LEU A 107 -6.63 10.96 -16.58
CA LEU A 107 -5.54 10.26 -15.89
C LEU A 107 -4.17 10.96 -15.99
N ARG A 108 -4.17 12.29 -16.18
CA ARG A 108 -2.94 13.09 -16.15
C ARG A 108 -2.44 13.17 -14.71
N PHE A 109 -1.22 12.71 -14.49
CA PHE A 109 -0.61 12.70 -13.17
C PHE A 109 0.23 13.96 -12.92
N ASP A 110 -0.04 14.63 -11.80
CA ASP A 110 0.77 15.73 -11.28
C ASP A 110 0.92 15.57 -9.76
N ILE A 111 2.15 15.31 -9.32
CA ILE A 111 2.46 15.09 -7.91
C ILE A 111 2.14 16.30 -7.03
N ASN A 112 2.18 17.52 -7.56
CA ASN A 112 1.87 18.73 -6.79
C ASN A 112 0.36 18.86 -6.56
N ARG A 113 -0.45 18.49 -7.56
CA ARG A 113 -1.90 18.36 -7.39
C ARG A 113 -2.22 17.30 -6.33
N VAL A 114 -1.60 16.13 -6.42
CA VAL A 114 -1.78 15.05 -5.41
C VAL A 114 -1.43 15.55 -4.02
N ARG A 115 -0.26 16.17 -3.83
CA ARG A 115 0.14 16.75 -2.54
C ARG A 115 -0.89 17.77 -2.02
N THR A 116 -1.40 18.63 -2.89
CA THR A 116 -2.41 19.63 -2.52
C THR A 116 -3.71 18.97 -2.06
N LEU A 117 -4.17 17.92 -2.77
CA LEU A 117 -5.37 17.17 -2.40
C LEU A 117 -5.19 16.42 -1.07
N LEU A 118 -4.05 15.75 -0.88
CA LEU A 118 -3.73 15.06 0.37
C LEU A 118 -3.59 16.05 1.55
N GLN A 119 -3.05 17.24 1.31
CA GLN A 119 -3.00 18.29 2.33
C GLN A 119 -4.41 18.75 2.69
N ALA A 120 -5.28 18.98 1.71
CA ALA A 120 -6.67 19.35 1.97
C ALA A 120 -7.41 18.29 2.80
N VAL A 121 -7.15 16.99 2.58
CA VAL A 121 -7.68 15.90 3.42
C VAL A 121 -7.30 16.10 4.89
N LEU A 122 -6.02 16.38 5.18
CA LEU A 122 -5.57 16.66 6.54
C LEU A 122 -6.16 17.95 7.11
N ASP A 123 -6.25 19.01 6.30
CA ASP A 123 -6.80 20.31 6.71
C ASP A 123 -8.30 20.21 7.05
N MET A 124 -9.04 19.31 6.40
CA MET A 124 -10.42 18.97 6.73
C MET A 124 -10.54 18.07 7.98
N GLY A 125 -9.42 17.67 8.59
CA GLY A 125 -9.38 16.77 9.74
C GLY A 125 -9.69 15.32 9.42
N LEU A 126 -9.69 14.93 8.14
CA LEU A 126 -9.85 13.56 7.68
C LEU A 126 -8.53 12.78 7.89
N ASN A 127 -8.63 11.45 7.91
CA ASN A 127 -7.49 10.56 8.11
C ASN A 127 -7.36 9.44 7.07
N THR A 128 -8.32 9.35 6.14
CA THR A 128 -8.43 8.23 5.20
C THR A 128 -8.89 8.69 3.83
N ILE A 129 -8.37 8.07 2.78
CA ILE A 129 -8.87 8.20 1.41
C ILE A 129 -9.27 6.82 0.88
N ARG A 130 -10.43 6.73 0.22
CA ARG A 130 -10.85 5.53 -0.53
C ARG A 130 -10.51 5.70 -2.01
N LEU A 131 -9.84 4.69 -2.57
CA LEU A 131 -9.67 4.50 -4.01
C LEU A 131 -10.62 3.40 -4.44
N GLU A 132 -11.70 3.78 -5.12
CA GLU A 132 -12.61 2.84 -5.78
C GLU A 132 -12.14 2.64 -7.22
N GLY A 133 -11.25 1.67 -7.39
CA GLY A 133 -10.46 1.50 -8.60
C GLY A 133 -9.52 2.68 -8.87
N LYS A 134 -9.10 2.81 -10.12
CA LYS A 134 -8.10 3.79 -10.60
C LYS A 134 -6.92 3.91 -9.61
N LEU A 135 -6.33 2.77 -9.26
CA LEU A 135 -5.20 2.70 -8.35
C LEU A 135 -4.08 3.63 -8.85
N GLU A 136 -3.60 4.47 -7.95
CA GLU A 136 -2.72 5.58 -8.32
C GLU A 136 -1.26 5.16 -8.55
N HIS A 137 -0.46 6.13 -8.99
CA HIS A 137 0.98 5.96 -9.15
C HIS A 137 1.68 5.74 -7.80
N PRO A 138 2.85 5.06 -7.75
CA PRO A 138 3.59 4.83 -6.51
C PRO A 138 3.82 6.08 -5.65
N GLN A 139 4.06 7.23 -6.29
CA GLN A 139 4.31 8.49 -5.60
C GLN A 139 3.10 9.01 -4.81
N PHE A 140 1.87 8.60 -5.15
CA PHE A 140 0.68 8.87 -4.35
C PHE A 140 0.77 8.15 -2.99
N TYR A 141 1.09 6.85 -3.02
CA TYR A 141 1.22 6.05 -1.80
C TYR A 141 2.39 6.51 -0.95
N ASP A 142 3.53 6.86 -1.58
CA ASP A 142 4.68 7.45 -0.88
C ASP A 142 4.31 8.74 -0.13
N LEU A 143 3.52 9.61 -0.78
CA LEU A 143 3.02 10.82 -0.12
C LEU A 143 2.05 10.47 1.01
N ALA A 144 1.09 9.57 0.79
CA ALA A 144 0.14 9.16 1.82
C ALA A 144 0.85 8.55 3.05
N ASP A 145 1.85 7.71 2.83
CA ASP A 145 2.70 7.15 3.89
C ASP A 145 3.42 8.25 4.66
N ARG A 146 4.07 9.20 3.97
CA ARG A 146 4.80 10.31 4.62
C ARG A 146 3.88 11.32 5.31
N MET A 147 2.65 11.48 4.82
CA MET A 147 1.66 12.39 5.37
C MET A 147 0.77 11.75 6.44
N GLY A 148 0.87 10.44 6.66
CA GLY A 148 0.13 9.77 7.73
C GLY A 148 -1.34 9.51 7.38
N ILE A 149 -1.67 9.33 6.11
CA ILE A 149 -3.03 9.15 5.59
C ILE A 149 -3.25 7.67 5.27
N MET A 150 -4.31 7.07 5.81
CA MET A 150 -4.70 5.70 5.46
C MET A 150 -5.30 5.67 4.05
N VAL A 151 -4.92 4.67 3.25
CA VAL A 151 -5.49 4.45 1.91
C VAL A 151 -6.30 3.15 1.93
N LEU A 152 -7.60 3.26 1.64
CA LEU A 152 -8.48 2.13 1.41
C LEU A 152 -8.59 1.92 -0.11
N ALA A 153 -7.67 1.13 -0.65
CA ALA A 153 -7.67 0.76 -2.06
C ALA A 153 -8.56 -0.46 -2.31
N GLY A 154 -9.33 -0.43 -3.39
CA GLY A 154 -10.14 -1.55 -3.82
C GLY A 154 -10.44 -1.48 -5.32
N TRP A 155 -11.05 -2.53 -5.84
CA TRP A 155 -11.61 -2.51 -7.18
C TRP A 155 -12.81 -1.55 -7.26
N GLU A 156 -13.13 -1.13 -8.47
CA GLU A 156 -14.28 -0.29 -8.73
C GLU A 156 -15.54 -1.11 -8.97
N CYS A 157 -16.67 -0.51 -8.63
CA CYS A 157 -17.96 -1.06 -8.97
C CYS A 157 -18.35 -0.79 -10.42
N CYS A 158 -19.51 -1.35 -10.79
CA CYS A 158 -20.37 -0.76 -11.81
C CYS A 158 -19.84 -0.86 -13.26
N ASP A 159 -18.83 -1.70 -13.49
CA ASP A 159 -18.33 -2.02 -14.82
C ASP A 159 -17.89 -3.49 -14.94
N LYS A 160 -16.89 -3.77 -15.77
CA LYS A 160 -16.39 -5.13 -16.00
C LYS A 160 -15.83 -5.79 -14.73
N TRP A 161 -15.34 -5.03 -13.76
CA TRP A 161 -14.81 -5.56 -12.50
C TRP A 161 -15.86 -6.32 -11.68
N GLU A 162 -17.14 -5.94 -11.79
CA GLU A 162 -18.26 -6.59 -11.07
C GLU A 162 -19.20 -7.38 -11.99
N ALA A 163 -18.81 -7.64 -13.24
CA ALA A 163 -19.64 -8.40 -14.18
C ALA A 163 -19.57 -9.92 -13.93
N TRP A 164 -19.76 -10.35 -12.68
CA TRP A 164 -19.58 -11.72 -12.18
C TRP A 164 -20.40 -12.76 -12.96
N GLU A 165 -21.64 -12.42 -13.33
CA GLU A 165 -22.54 -13.30 -14.08
C GLU A 165 -22.05 -13.60 -15.51
N VAL A 166 -21.15 -12.78 -16.06
CA VAL A 166 -20.63 -12.89 -17.43
C VAL A 166 -19.34 -13.74 -17.47
N TYR A 167 -18.73 -14.04 -16.33
CA TYR A 167 -17.50 -14.85 -16.27
C TYR A 167 -17.84 -16.33 -16.02
N PRO A 168 -17.22 -17.27 -16.77
CA PRO A 168 -17.43 -18.67 -16.49
C PRO A 168 -16.84 -19.01 -15.10
N PRO A 169 -17.54 -19.80 -14.26
CA PRO A 169 -17.18 -20.03 -12.85
C PRO A 169 -15.77 -20.59 -12.59
N PHE A 170 -15.11 -21.13 -13.63
CA PHE A 170 -13.78 -21.73 -13.51
C PHE A 170 -12.63 -20.74 -13.62
N LEU A 171 -12.86 -19.52 -14.12
CA LEU A 171 -11.80 -18.50 -14.27
C LEU A 171 -11.68 -17.60 -13.04
N TYR A 172 -12.79 -17.38 -12.33
CA TYR A 172 -12.85 -16.53 -11.13
C TYR A 172 -13.84 -17.16 -10.15
N PRO A 173 -13.38 -17.92 -9.15
CA PRO A 173 -14.28 -18.40 -8.11
C PRO A 173 -14.89 -17.18 -7.41
N ASN A 174 -16.22 -17.15 -7.30
CA ASN A 174 -16.90 -16.16 -6.46
C ASN A 174 -16.29 -16.23 -5.04
N PRO A 175 -16.07 -15.08 -4.38
CA PRO A 175 -15.62 -15.05 -2.99
C PRO A 175 -16.59 -15.74 -2.03
#